data_AF-A0A182T222-F1
#
_entry.id   AF-A0A182T222-F1
#
_cell.length_a   1.000
_cell.length_b   1.000
_cell.length_c   1.000
_cell.angle_alpha   90.00
_cell.angle_beta   90.00
_cell.angle_gamma   90.00
#
_symmetry.space_group_name_H-M   'P 1'
#
loop_
_entity.id
_entity.type
_entity.pdbx_description
1 polymer ?
#
loop_
_entity_poly.entity_id
_entity_poly.type
_entity_poly.pdbx_seq_one_letter_code
_entity_poly.pdbx_strand_id
1 'polypeptide(L)'
;KQLPPPDSNISECSDLSDTYEEEKPTPTNQETGLDAVDGVQPELQRNDQESELTRMNIMSEYFGNGIKDSLDQLLGPIPVDAKTLFRNKHFLLTCTVPSKGIAATAKQFSSTPFIKQHIRRQIEAGGGKVYQFFEDVPKNKYKQCKLIAPRPSTTAMYVQCLASDIVAVSHEWIIQCCQVLMIVDHKPFVLPAGWSFLENRFIEWSSGRAKERRTSVTPFTSVCINVASLCKDFNDFWSRVCKLAGGTVRLIKTESDITDNLTGYLLTDQAFPEEIKIKAARTGLLVVSTVWVVQCLILGRVCHPNSNEKLTQIYQEEDY
;
A
#
# COMPACT_ATOMS: atom_id res chain seq x y z
N LYS A 1 50.34 -6.13 -77.15
CA LYS A 1 50.44 -5.99 -75.68
C LYS A 1 49.04 -5.72 -75.15
N GLN A 2 48.54 -6.65 -74.32
CA GLN A 2 47.45 -6.52 -73.35
C GLN A 2 46.01 -6.27 -73.85
N LEU A 3 45.27 -7.39 -73.85
CA LEU A 3 43.82 -7.51 -73.69
C LEU A 3 43.38 -7.05 -72.27
N PRO A 4 42.11 -6.64 -72.10
CA PRO A 4 41.55 -6.20 -70.81
C PRO A 4 40.94 -7.35 -69.99
N PRO A 5 40.82 -7.19 -68.67
CA PRO A 5 39.73 -7.79 -67.89
C PRO A 5 39.17 -6.80 -66.81
N PRO A 6 38.24 -7.20 -65.92
CA PRO A 6 36.90 -7.72 -66.19
C PRO A 6 35.79 -7.05 -65.32
N ASP A 7 34.54 -7.38 -65.68
CA ASP A 7 33.32 -7.68 -64.88
C ASP A 7 32.73 -6.83 -63.74
N SER A 8 31.39 -6.77 -63.86
CA SER A 8 30.32 -6.82 -62.84
C SER A 8 30.18 -5.69 -61.84
N ASN A 9 29.28 -4.75 -62.15
CA ASN A 9 28.59 -3.94 -61.15
C ASN A 9 27.11 -4.35 -61.09
N ILE A 10 26.75 -4.91 -59.93
CA ILE A 10 25.38 -5.16 -59.50
C ILE A 10 24.78 -3.79 -59.12
N SER A 11 23.75 -3.37 -59.85
CA SER A 11 22.99 -2.15 -59.55
C SER A 11 21.79 -2.53 -58.69
N GLU A 12 21.77 -2.04 -57.45
CA GLU A 12 20.63 -2.10 -56.55
C GLU A 12 19.47 -1.28 -57.14
N CYS A 13 18.36 -1.94 -57.44
CA CYS A 13 17.09 -1.26 -57.73
C CYS A 13 16.27 -1.16 -56.43
N SER A 14 15.92 0.09 -56.15
CA SER A 14 14.93 0.57 -55.19
C SER A 14 13.56 -0.08 -55.36
N ASP A 15 12.98 -0.57 -54.25
CA ASP A 15 11.53 -0.73 -54.11
C ASP A 15 11.11 -0.08 -52.79
N LEU A 16 10.49 1.10 -52.92
CA LEU A 16 9.83 1.83 -51.85
C LEU A 16 8.41 1.26 -51.69
N SER A 17 8.15 0.58 -50.57
CA SER A 17 6.79 0.27 -50.14
C SER A 17 6.47 1.11 -48.91
N ASP A 18 5.78 2.22 -49.16
CA ASP A 18 5.14 3.05 -48.14
C ASP A 18 4.05 2.24 -47.45
N THR A 19 4.31 1.80 -46.23
CA THR A 19 3.28 1.33 -45.30
C THR A 19 3.06 2.43 -44.27
N TYR A 20 1.96 3.14 -44.43
CA TYR A 20 1.45 4.12 -43.48
C TYR A 20 1.04 3.37 -42.20
N GLU A 21 1.90 3.36 -41.19
CA GLU A 21 1.46 3.03 -39.84
C GLU A 21 0.59 4.19 -39.33
N GLU A 22 -0.73 3.99 -39.33
CA GLU A 22 -1.64 4.78 -38.50
C GLU A 22 -1.18 4.65 -37.05
N GLU A 23 -0.55 5.72 -36.51
CA GLU A 23 -0.36 5.90 -35.07
C GLU A 23 -1.74 5.86 -34.41
N LYS A 24 -2.11 4.68 -33.91
CA LYS A 24 -3.22 4.53 -32.99
C LYS A 24 -2.90 5.38 -31.76
N PRO A 25 -3.75 6.35 -31.39
CA PRO A 25 -3.51 7.13 -30.19
C PRO A 25 -3.46 6.18 -29.01
N THR A 26 -2.33 6.19 -28.32
CA THR A 26 -2.12 5.45 -27.09
C THR A 26 -3.24 5.82 -26.13
N PRO A 27 -4.04 4.86 -25.62
CA PRO A 27 -5.07 5.18 -24.66
C PRO A 27 -4.37 5.80 -23.45
N THR A 28 -4.70 7.07 -23.18
CA THR A 28 -4.22 7.79 -22.02
C THR A 28 -4.79 7.07 -20.81
N ASN A 29 -3.99 6.20 -20.21
CA ASN A 29 -4.36 5.45 -19.04
C ASN A 29 -4.42 6.44 -17.88
N GLN A 30 -5.60 6.99 -17.62
CA GLN A 30 -5.91 7.61 -16.33
C GLN A 30 -6.10 6.49 -15.29
N GLU A 31 -5.06 5.69 -15.07
CA GLU A 31 -5.00 4.70 -14.00
C GLU A 31 -4.43 5.37 -12.74
N THR A 32 -5.36 5.79 -11.88
CA THR A 32 -5.27 5.79 -10.40
C THR A 32 -3.91 6.18 -9.78
N GLY A 33 -3.71 7.48 -9.59
CA GLY A 33 -2.47 8.12 -9.12
C GLY A 33 -2.07 7.93 -7.65
N LEU A 34 -2.00 6.70 -7.14
CA LEU A 34 -1.32 6.37 -5.87
C LEU A 34 -0.59 5.02 -5.87
N ASP A 35 -0.63 4.26 -6.98
CA ASP A 35 -0.26 2.84 -6.99
C ASP A 35 1.25 2.58 -7.12
N ALA A 36 2.06 3.63 -7.29
CA ALA A 36 3.52 3.59 -7.34
C ALA A 36 4.14 4.70 -6.46
N VAL A 37 3.64 4.87 -5.24
CA VAL A 37 4.29 5.76 -4.28
C VAL A 37 5.49 5.03 -3.67
N ASP A 38 6.68 5.60 -3.81
CA ASP A 38 7.88 5.05 -3.20
C ASP A 38 7.73 4.91 -1.68
N GLY A 39 8.19 3.77 -1.14
CA GLY A 39 8.13 3.43 0.28
C GLY A 39 6.89 2.67 0.75
N VAL A 40 6.00 2.25 -0.15
CA VAL A 40 4.87 1.36 0.17
C VAL A 40 4.89 0.09 -0.69
N GLN A 41 4.33 -1.00 -0.16
CA GLN A 41 4.19 -2.24 -0.92
C GLN A 41 3.14 -2.10 -2.02
N PRO A 42 3.35 -2.75 -3.18
CA PRO A 42 2.35 -2.76 -4.24
C PRO A 42 1.09 -3.50 -3.81
N GLU A 43 -0.05 -2.98 -4.25
CA GLU A 43 -1.35 -3.59 -4.06
C GLU A 43 -1.54 -4.72 -5.09
N LEU A 44 -2.07 -5.86 -4.64
CA LEU A 44 -2.52 -6.95 -5.51
C LEU A 44 -4.03 -6.85 -5.76
N GLN A 45 -4.51 -7.51 -6.81
CA GLN A 45 -5.93 -7.56 -7.15
C GLN A 45 -6.52 -6.14 -7.29
N ARG A 46 -5.82 -5.28 -8.02
CA ARG A 46 -6.11 -3.85 -8.23
C ARG A 46 -7.43 -3.64 -8.95
N ASN A 47 -7.74 -4.53 -9.88
CA ASN A 47 -8.97 -4.55 -10.65
C ASN A 47 -9.69 -5.90 -10.55
N ASP A 48 -10.90 -5.94 -11.10
CA ASP A 48 -11.75 -7.13 -11.10
C ASP A 48 -11.11 -8.30 -11.87
N GLN A 49 -10.39 -8.02 -12.96
CA GLN A 49 -9.72 -9.05 -13.76
C GLN A 49 -8.64 -9.78 -12.96
N GLU A 50 -7.77 -9.05 -12.25
CA GLU A 50 -6.74 -9.62 -11.38
C GLU A 50 -7.36 -10.46 -10.23
N SER A 51 -8.50 -10.01 -9.69
CA SER A 51 -9.24 -10.75 -8.67
C SER A 51 -9.81 -12.06 -9.21
N GLU A 52 -10.38 -12.05 -10.41
CA GLU A 52 -10.94 -13.25 -11.06
C GLU A 52 -9.84 -14.23 -11.48
N LEU A 53 -8.68 -13.74 -11.94
CA LEU A 53 -7.52 -14.60 -12.19
C LEU A 53 -7.05 -15.29 -10.90
N THR A 54 -7.00 -14.55 -9.79
CA THR A 54 -6.68 -15.15 -8.47
C THR A 54 -7.69 -16.23 -8.10
N ARG A 55 -8.99 -15.97 -8.32
CA ARG A 55 -10.06 -16.96 -8.11
C ARG A 55 -9.87 -18.22 -8.95
N MET A 56 -9.56 -18.07 -10.24
CA MET A 56 -9.33 -19.20 -11.15
C MET A 56 -8.11 -20.02 -10.72
N ASN A 57 -7.02 -19.37 -10.31
CA ASN A 57 -5.82 -20.04 -9.82
C ASN A 57 -6.10 -20.87 -8.56
N ILE A 58 -6.82 -20.30 -7.58
CA ILE A 58 -7.23 -21.01 -6.36
C ILE A 58 -8.13 -22.20 -6.71
N MET A 59 -9.08 -22.01 -7.64
CA MET A 59 -9.98 -23.08 -8.05
C MET A 59 -9.21 -24.27 -8.67
N SER A 60 -8.22 -23.97 -9.51
CA SER A 60 -7.32 -24.96 -10.10
C SER A 60 -6.49 -25.69 -9.04
N GLU A 61 -5.93 -24.96 -8.07
CA GLU A 61 -5.06 -25.50 -7.01
C GLU A 61 -5.81 -26.41 -6.02
N TYR A 62 -7.02 -26.03 -5.63
CA TYR A 62 -7.74 -26.70 -4.54
C TYR A 62 -8.76 -27.76 -5.00
N PHE A 63 -9.39 -27.61 -6.17
CA PHE A 63 -10.66 -28.31 -6.42
C PHE A 63 -10.75 -29.14 -7.70
N GLY A 64 -9.83 -29.01 -8.67
CA GLY A 64 -9.99 -29.66 -9.97
C GLY A 64 -11.40 -29.43 -10.57
N ASN A 65 -12.00 -30.44 -11.21
CA ASN A 65 -13.33 -30.36 -11.86
C ASN A 65 -14.56 -30.49 -10.92
N GLY A 66 -14.41 -30.34 -9.59
CA GLY A 66 -15.52 -30.37 -8.61
C GLY A 66 -15.96 -28.97 -8.18
N ILE A 67 -17.05 -28.46 -8.75
CA ILE A 67 -17.23 -27.02 -9.02
C ILE A 67 -18.26 -26.39 -8.07
N LYS A 68 -17.84 -25.36 -7.32
CA LYS A 68 -18.63 -24.34 -6.59
C LYS A 68 -18.90 -24.55 -5.09
N ASP A 69 -19.57 -25.63 -4.66
CA ASP A 69 -19.96 -25.78 -3.23
C ASP A 69 -18.75 -25.81 -2.28
N SER A 70 -17.61 -26.33 -2.76
CA SER A 70 -16.36 -26.39 -1.99
C SER A 70 -15.66 -25.02 -1.87
N LEU A 71 -15.88 -24.12 -2.84
CA LEU A 71 -15.29 -22.78 -2.82
C LEU A 71 -16.08 -21.85 -1.90
N ASP A 72 -17.41 -21.98 -1.83
CA ASP A 72 -18.23 -21.22 -0.87
C ASP A 72 -18.01 -21.70 0.56
N GLN A 73 -17.67 -22.98 0.78
CA GLN A 73 -17.20 -23.46 2.08
C GLN A 73 -15.87 -22.81 2.47
N LEU A 74 -14.94 -22.66 1.52
CA LEU A 74 -13.62 -22.07 1.75
C LEU A 74 -13.66 -20.54 1.95
N LEU A 75 -14.39 -19.82 1.10
CA LEU A 75 -14.41 -18.35 1.05
C LEU A 75 -15.61 -17.73 1.78
N GLY A 76 -16.53 -18.56 2.28
CA GLY A 76 -17.82 -18.14 2.80
C GLY A 76 -18.83 -17.75 1.70
N PRO A 77 -20.13 -17.88 1.99
CA PRO A 77 -21.18 -17.58 1.03
C PRO A 77 -21.35 -16.06 0.79
N ILE A 78 -22.01 -15.70 -0.30
CA ILE A 78 -22.56 -14.34 -0.46
C ILE A 78 -23.89 -14.25 0.32
N PRO A 79 -24.07 -13.30 1.25
CA PRO A 79 -25.25 -13.23 2.12
C PRO A 79 -26.48 -12.61 1.41
N VAL A 80 -26.97 -13.26 0.35
CA VAL A 80 -28.05 -12.73 -0.52
C VAL A 80 -29.37 -12.45 0.21
N ASP A 81 -29.70 -13.25 1.21
CA ASP A 81 -30.93 -13.10 2.02
C ASP A 81 -30.74 -12.20 3.25
N ALA A 82 -29.50 -11.84 3.58
CA ALA A 82 -29.14 -11.02 4.73
C ALA A 82 -28.66 -9.63 4.32
N LYS A 83 -29.47 -8.91 3.54
CA LYS A 83 -29.18 -7.58 2.95
C LYS A 83 -28.84 -6.46 3.94
N THR A 84 -28.96 -6.72 5.24
CA THR A 84 -28.66 -5.75 6.30
C THR A 84 -27.53 -6.19 7.23
N LEU A 85 -26.88 -7.33 6.95
CA LEU A 85 -25.80 -7.88 7.76
C LEU A 85 -24.72 -6.84 8.08
N PHE A 86 -24.26 -6.10 7.07
CA PHE A 86 -23.24 -5.05 7.18
C PHE A 86 -23.81 -3.64 7.06
N ARG A 87 -25.13 -3.44 7.29
CA ARG A 87 -25.78 -2.13 7.16
C ARG A 87 -25.07 -1.06 7.99
N ASN A 88 -24.85 0.10 7.38
CA ASN A 88 -24.15 1.26 7.98
C ASN A 88 -22.69 0.97 8.41
N LYS A 89 -22.07 -0.09 7.88
CA LYS A 89 -20.65 -0.38 8.08
C LYS A 89 -19.84 0.06 6.85
N HIS A 90 -18.60 0.44 7.12
CA HIS A 90 -17.69 1.06 6.17
C HIS A 90 -16.42 0.23 6.08
N PHE A 91 -15.94 -0.02 4.86
CA PHE A 91 -14.82 -0.93 4.63
C PHE A 91 -13.85 -0.42 3.59
N LEU A 92 -12.58 -0.73 3.81
CA LEU A 92 -11.49 -0.63 2.85
C LEU A 92 -10.94 -2.04 2.65
N LEU A 93 -10.42 -2.36 1.47
CA LEU A 93 -9.86 -3.68 1.17
C LEU A 93 -8.42 -3.52 0.66
N THR A 94 -7.48 -4.26 1.24
CA THR A 94 -6.09 -4.31 0.75
C THR A 94 -5.53 -5.72 0.77
N CYS A 95 -4.68 -6.04 -0.21
CA CYS A 95 -3.85 -7.22 -0.18
C CYS A 95 -2.52 -6.99 -0.89
N THR A 96 -1.50 -7.73 -0.46
CA THR A 96 -0.16 -7.67 -1.04
C THR A 96 0.51 -9.04 -0.95
N VAL A 97 1.68 -9.18 -1.58
CA VAL A 97 2.53 -10.36 -1.46
C VAL A 97 3.11 -10.45 -0.04
N PRO A 98 3.18 -11.64 0.56
CA PRO A 98 3.98 -11.81 1.77
C PRO A 98 5.44 -11.44 1.50
N SER A 99 6.02 -10.61 2.37
CA SER A 99 7.45 -10.29 2.30
C SER A 99 8.29 -11.56 2.47
N LYS A 100 9.30 -11.75 1.60
CA LYS A 100 10.17 -12.95 1.58
C LYS A 100 10.84 -13.23 2.93
N GLY A 101 11.20 -12.18 3.69
CA GLY A 101 11.80 -12.32 5.03
C GLY A 101 10.82 -12.67 6.16
N ILE A 102 9.51 -12.48 5.92
CA ILE A 102 8.40 -12.75 6.87
C ILE A 102 7.68 -14.06 6.49
N ALA A 103 8.11 -14.74 5.42
CA ALA A 103 7.48 -15.98 4.95
C ALA A 103 7.45 -17.09 6.04
N ALA A 104 8.45 -17.13 6.93
CA ALA A 104 8.47 -18.08 8.05
C ALA A 104 7.37 -17.79 9.10
N THR A 105 7.04 -16.52 9.32
CA THR A 105 5.94 -16.08 10.21
C THR A 105 4.59 -15.98 9.50
N ALA A 106 4.54 -16.13 8.18
CA ALA A 106 3.29 -16.19 7.42
C ALA A 106 2.38 -17.34 7.88
N LYS A 107 2.94 -18.40 8.49
CA LYS A 107 2.18 -19.47 9.17
C LYS A 107 1.29 -19.00 10.33
N GLN A 108 1.50 -17.78 10.85
CA GLN A 108 0.71 -17.22 11.94
C GLN A 108 -0.58 -16.53 11.48
N PHE A 109 -0.72 -16.23 10.18
CA PHE A 109 -1.89 -15.56 9.64
C PHE A 109 -2.76 -16.52 8.84
N SER A 110 -3.95 -16.05 8.46
CA SER A 110 -4.94 -16.84 7.76
C SER A 110 -4.36 -17.60 6.56
N SER A 111 -4.61 -18.89 6.52
CA SER A 111 -4.37 -19.75 5.35
C SER A 111 -5.53 -19.71 4.35
N THR A 112 -6.66 -19.09 4.73
CA THR A 112 -7.81 -18.92 3.86
C THR A 112 -7.45 -18.00 2.70
N PRO A 113 -7.70 -18.39 1.44
CA PRO A 113 -7.38 -17.54 0.31
C PRO A 113 -8.16 -16.23 0.32
N PHE A 114 -7.47 -15.14 0.00
CA PHE A 114 -8.09 -13.82 -0.11
C PHE A 114 -8.41 -13.49 -1.56
N ILE A 115 -9.69 -13.33 -1.85
CA ILE A 115 -10.17 -12.84 -3.15
C ILE A 115 -10.89 -11.53 -2.92
N LYS A 116 -10.23 -10.42 -3.25
CA LYS A 116 -10.67 -9.06 -2.94
C LYS A 116 -12.08 -8.80 -3.45
N GLN A 117 -12.36 -9.20 -4.69
CA GLN A 117 -13.68 -9.01 -5.30
C GLN A 117 -14.77 -9.91 -4.68
N HIS A 118 -14.43 -11.10 -4.18
CA HIS A 118 -15.38 -11.94 -3.44
C HIS A 118 -15.75 -11.30 -2.10
N ILE A 119 -14.75 -10.83 -1.34
CA ILE A 119 -14.97 -10.12 -0.07
C ILE A 119 -15.79 -8.85 -0.29
N ARG A 120 -15.52 -8.09 -1.37
CA ARG A 120 -16.34 -6.93 -1.76
C ARG A 120 -17.81 -7.32 -1.96
N ARG A 121 -18.07 -8.35 -2.77
CA ARG A 121 -19.43 -8.85 -3.02
C ARG A 121 -20.13 -9.29 -1.73
N GLN A 122 -19.43 -9.95 -0.80
CA GLN A 122 -19.99 -10.35 0.49
C GLN A 122 -20.47 -9.14 1.31
N ILE A 123 -19.61 -8.12 1.39
CA ILE A 123 -19.90 -6.89 2.15
C ILE A 123 -21.09 -6.15 1.52
N GLU A 124 -21.06 -5.94 0.21
CA GLU A 124 -22.06 -5.15 -0.52
C GLU A 124 -23.41 -5.86 -0.55
N ALA A 125 -23.44 -7.18 -0.77
CA ALA A 125 -24.67 -7.97 -0.70
C ALA A 125 -25.31 -7.91 0.70
N GLY A 126 -24.49 -7.84 1.75
CA GLY A 126 -24.94 -7.64 3.13
C GLY A 126 -25.29 -6.19 3.47
N GLY A 127 -25.24 -5.24 2.52
CA GLY A 127 -25.62 -3.83 2.73
C GLY A 127 -24.52 -2.94 3.33
N GLY A 128 -23.27 -3.41 3.32
CA GLY A 128 -22.10 -2.62 3.70
C GLY A 128 -21.58 -1.75 2.56
N LYS A 129 -20.77 -0.73 2.90
CA LYS A 129 -20.12 0.14 1.92
C LYS A 129 -18.62 -0.15 1.85
N VAL A 130 -18.15 -0.56 0.68
CA VAL A 130 -16.72 -0.68 0.37
C VAL A 130 -16.27 0.58 -0.37
N TYR A 131 -15.18 1.18 0.07
CA TYR A 131 -14.56 2.33 -0.59
C TYR A 131 -13.40 1.84 -1.46
N GLN A 132 -13.28 2.41 -2.66
CA GLN A 132 -12.16 2.11 -3.55
C GLN A 132 -10.91 2.83 -3.10
N PHE A 133 -11.03 4.11 -2.76
CA PHE A 133 -9.93 4.95 -2.30
C PHE A 133 -10.08 5.35 -0.84
N PHE A 134 -8.96 5.59 -0.17
CA PHE A 134 -8.96 6.01 1.24
C PHE A 134 -9.64 7.38 1.42
N GLU A 135 -9.41 8.27 0.46
CA GLU A 135 -9.92 9.65 0.43
C GLU A 135 -11.45 9.71 0.37
N ASP A 136 -12.09 8.68 -0.16
CA ASP A 136 -13.54 8.60 -0.24
C ASP A 136 -14.19 8.32 1.13
N VAL A 137 -13.39 7.85 2.11
CA VAL A 137 -13.89 7.59 3.46
C VAL A 137 -14.07 8.91 4.21
N PRO A 138 -15.30 9.27 4.61
CA PRO A 138 -15.51 10.49 5.39
C PRO A 138 -14.79 10.40 6.74
N LYS A 139 -14.12 11.48 7.17
CA LYS A 139 -13.36 11.50 8.45
C LYS A 139 -14.20 11.10 9.67
N ASN A 140 -15.47 11.50 9.71
CA ASN A 140 -16.40 11.12 10.79
C ASN A 140 -16.75 9.62 10.80
N LYS A 141 -16.38 8.88 9.75
CA LYS A 141 -16.56 7.43 9.63
C LYS A 141 -15.31 6.61 9.93
N TYR A 142 -14.14 7.20 10.13
CA TYR A 142 -12.89 6.45 10.40
C TYR A 142 -13.04 5.46 11.55
N LYS A 143 -13.62 5.87 12.69
CA LYS A 143 -13.85 4.99 13.84
C LYS A 143 -14.81 3.82 13.57
N GLN A 144 -15.65 3.93 12.54
CA GLN A 144 -16.61 2.90 12.13
C GLN A 144 -16.11 2.07 10.95
N CYS A 145 -15.08 2.56 10.26
CA CYS A 145 -14.45 1.92 9.14
C CYS A 145 -13.54 0.79 9.62
N LYS A 146 -13.43 -0.27 8.83
CA LYS A 146 -12.44 -1.33 9.02
C LYS A 146 -11.67 -1.54 7.73
N LEU A 147 -10.36 -1.71 7.85
CA LEU A 147 -9.54 -2.20 6.76
C LEU A 147 -9.58 -3.73 6.80
N ILE A 148 -10.01 -4.37 5.71
CA ILE A 148 -10.01 -5.82 5.59
C ILE A 148 -8.81 -6.26 4.78
N ALA A 149 -8.03 -7.18 5.34
CA ALA A 149 -6.81 -7.70 4.71
C ALA A 149 -6.58 -9.17 5.10
N PRO A 150 -5.79 -9.94 4.32
CA PRO A 150 -5.38 -11.28 4.73
C PRO A 150 -4.30 -11.29 5.81
N ARG A 151 -3.49 -10.24 5.87
CA ARG A 151 -2.29 -10.13 6.71
C ARG A 151 -1.91 -8.66 6.91
N PRO A 152 -1.06 -8.34 7.89
CA PRO A 152 -0.44 -7.02 7.98
C PRO A 152 0.41 -6.72 6.74
N SER A 153 0.41 -5.47 6.29
CA SER A 153 1.16 -5.03 5.12
C SER A 153 1.61 -3.57 5.26
N THR A 154 2.34 -3.09 4.27
CA THR A 154 2.74 -1.68 4.15
C THR A 154 2.26 -1.08 2.84
N THR A 155 1.08 -1.50 2.35
CA THR A 155 0.45 -0.89 1.17
C THR A 155 0.02 0.55 1.46
N ALA A 156 -0.20 1.35 0.41
CA ALA A 156 -0.68 2.73 0.54
C ALA A 156 -1.96 2.82 1.41
N MET A 157 -2.88 1.88 1.24
CA MET A 157 -4.12 1.83 2.01
C MET A 157 -3.88 1.46 3.48
N TYR A 158 -2.99 0.49 3.74
CA TYR A 158 -2.66 0.05 5.10
C TYR A 158 -1.96 1.16 5.89
N VAL A 159 -0.99 1.83 5.28
CA VAL A 159 -0.25 2.95 5.91
C VAL A 159 -1.17 4.12 6.23
N GLN A 160 -2.09 4.48 5.34
CA GLN A 160 -3.09 5.52 5.62
C GLN A 160 -4.06 5.12 6.74
N CYS A 161 -4.45 3.84 6.82
CA CYS A 161 -5.29 3.32 7.90
C CYS A 161 -4.56 3.34 9.26
N LEU A 162 -3.26 3.02 9.30
CA LEU A 162 -2.44 3.19 10.51
C LEU A 162 -2.43 4.65 10.96
N ALA A 163 -2.17 5.58 10.05
CA ALA A 163 -2.09 7.01 10.35
C ALA A 163 -3.41 7.62 10.81
N SER A 164 -4.55 7.09 10.33
CA SER A 164 -5.90 7.57 10.65
C SER A 164 -6.63 6.77 11.72
N ASP A 165 -5.96 5.77 12.29
CA ASP A 165 -6.48 4.88 13.32
C ASP A 165 -7.71 4.04 12.88
N ILE A 166 -7.72 3.60 11.62
CA ILE A 166 -8.70 2.64 11.07
C ILE A 166 -8.15 1.23 11.26
N VAL A 167 -8.75 0.46 12.16
CA VAL A 167 -8.26 -0.89 12.52
C VAL A 167 -8.27 -1.86 11.33
N ALA A 168 -7.16 -2.59 11.16
CA ALA A 168 -7.08 -3.71 10.24
C ALA A 168 -7.63 -4.99 10.86
N VAL A 169 -8.48 -5.69 10.12
CA VAL A 169 -9.16 -6.92 10.53
C VAL A 169 -8.95 -7.98 9.43
N SER A 170 -8.72 -9.23 9.85
CA SER A 170 -8.61 -10.36 8.94
C SER A 170 -9.90 -10.52 8.13
N HIS A 171 -9.76 -10.81 6.84
CA HIS A 171 -10.89 -11.14 5.96
C HIS A 171 -11.74 -12.31 6.44
N GLU A 172 -11.17 -13.23 7.23
CA GLU A 172 -11.92 -14.33 7.86
C GLU A 172 -13.07 -13.84 8.74
N TRP A 173 -13.00 -12.62 9.28
CA TRP A 173 -14.12 -12.03 10.01
C TRP A 173 -15.34 -11.81 9.11
N ILE A 174 -15.13 -11.37 7.86
CA ILE A 174 -16.21 -11.22 6.87
C ILE A 174 -16.78 -12.59 6.53
N ILE A 175 -15.91 -13.57 6.28
CA ILE A 175 -16.27 -14.95 5.98
C ILE A 175 -17.16 -15.52 7.10
N GLN A 176 -16.71 -15.41 8.35
CA GLN A 176 -17.46 -15.91 9.50
C GLN A 176 -18.80 -15.20 9.65
N CYS A 177 -18.84 -13.87 9.51
CA CYS A 177 -20.10 -13.11 9.57
C CYS A 177 -21.11 -13.61 8.52
N CYS A 178 -20.64 -13.93 7.31
CA CYS A 178 -21.49 -14.43 6.23
C CYS A 178 -21.92 -15.89 6.46
N GLN A 179 -21.07 -16.72 7.05
CA GLN A 179 -21.40 -18.11 7.39
C GLN A 179 -22.48 -18.20 8.48
N VAL A 180 -22.41 -17.35 9.51
CA VAL A 180 -23.40 -17.35 10.61
C VAL A 180 -24.53 -16.34 10.42
N LEU A 181 -24.52 -15.58 9.31
CA LEU A 181 -25.47 -14.51 8.98
C LEU A 181 -25.68 -13.49 10.11
N MET A 182 -24.61 -13.19 10.87
CA MET A 182 -24.61 -12.27 11.98
C MET A 182 -23.24 -11.60 12.13
N ILE A 183 -23.23 -10.33 12.56
CA ILE A 183 -21.99 -9.64 12.92
C ILE A 183 -21.43 -10.22 14.22
N VAL A 184 -20.35 -10.98 14.10
CA VAL A 184 -19.59 -11.51 15.25
C VAL A 184 -18.57 -10.47 15.75
N ASP A 185 -18.03 -10.70 16.96
CA ASP A 185 -16.96 -9.82 17.47
C ASP A 185 -15.72 -9.88 16.57
N HIS A 186 -15.20 -8.71 16.22
CA HIS A 186 -14.05 -8.56 15.34
C HIS A 186 -12.72 -8.58 16.09
N LYS A 187 -12.72 -8.41 17.42
CA LYS A 187 -11.48 -8.36 18.23
C LYS A 187 -10.56 -9.57 18.02
N PRO A 188 -11.06 -10.82 17.94
CA PRO A 188 -10.20 -11.98 17.67
C PRO A 188 -9.54 -11.97 16.29
N PHE A 189 -10.06 -11.15 15.37
CA PHE A 189 -9.61 -11.04 13.98
C PHE A 189 -8.75 -9.80 13.74
N VAL A 190 -8.47 -8.99 14.76
CA VAL A 190 -7.65 -7.79 14.61
C VAL A 190 -6.24 -8.20 14.20
N LEU A 191 -5.77 -7.62 13.10
CA LEU A 191 -4.41 -7.83 12.63
C LEU A 191 -3.46 -6.94 13.43
N PRO A 192 -2.20 -7.37 13.67
CA PRO A 192 -1.19 -6.50 14.24
C PRO A 192 -0.90 -5.33 13.29
N ALA A 193 -0.45 -4.20 13.83
CA ALA A 193 -0.13 -2.99 13.07
C ALA A 193 0.97 -3.23 12.03
N GLY A 194 1.87 -4.17 12.30
CA GLY A 194 2.94 -4.55 11.38
C GLY A 194 4.13 -5.18 12.08
N TRP A 195 5.13 -5.57 11.29
CA TRP A 195 6.40 -6.07 11.80
C TRP A 195 7.32 -4.90 12.17
N SER A 196 7.81 -4.90 13.41
CA SER A 196 8.87 -3.98 13.81
C SER A 196 10.20 -4.70 13.79
N PHE A 197 11.13 -4.23 12.95
CA PHE A 197 12.51 -4.72 13.00
C PHE A 197 13.28 -4.17 14.21
N LEU A 198 12.82 -3.08 14.84
CA LEU A 198 13.40 -2.56 16.07
C LEU A 198 13.08 -3.43 17.29
N GLU A 199 11.87 -4.00 17.34
CA GLU A 199 11.45 -4.92 18.41
C GLU A 199 11.50 -6.40 18.00
N ASN A 200 11.91 -6.69 16.75
CA ASN A 200 11.97 -8.03 16.15
C ASN A 200 10.70 -8.88 16.35
N ARG A 201 9.52 -8.25 16.23
CA ARG A 201 8.21 -8.89 16.43
C ARG A 201 7.09 -8.13 15.75
N PHE A 202 5.94 -8.78 15.63
CA PHE A 202 4.68 -8.09 15.30
C PHE A 202 4.20 -7.23 16.46
N ILE A 203 3.80 -5.99 16.15
CA ILE A 203 3.26 -5.05 17.12
C ILE A 203 1.73 -5.10 17.06
N GLU A 204 1.08 -5.36 18.19
CA GLU A 204 -0.38 -5.33 18.24
C GLU A 204 -0.91 -3.93 17.93
N TRP A 205 -2.07 -3.83 17.27
CA TRP A 205 -2.69 -2.56 16.88
C TRP A 205 -2.90 -1.56 18.04
N SER A 206 -3.00 -2.06 19.27
CA SER A 206 -3.21 -1.28 20.50
C SER A 206 -1.99 -1.12 21.39
N SER A 207 -0.83 -1.72 21.07
CA SER A 207 0.34 -1.75 21.96
C SER A 207 0.86 -0.36 22.36
N GLY A 208 0.77 0.66 21.48
CA GLY A 208 1.13 2.05 21.82
C GLY A 208 0.11 2.77 22.72
N ARG A 209 -1.16 2.31 22.75
CA ARG A 209 -2.27 2.94 23.49
C ARG A 209 -2.26 2.58 24.96
N ALA A 210 -1.95 1.32 25.26
CA ALA A 210 -2.01 0.77 26.61
C ALA A 210 -0.88 1.30 27.51
N LYS A 211 0.32 1.49 26.96
CA LYS A 211 1.49 1.93 27.73
C LYS A 211 1.46 3.42 28.08
N GLU A 212 0.80 4.24 27.25
CA GLU A 212 0.79 5.71 27.40
C GLU A 212 -0.58 6.32 27.73
N ARG A 213 -1.63 5.50 27.96
CA ARG A 213 -3.01 5.95 28.27
C ARG A 213 -3.58 6.98 27.27
N ARG A 214 -3.12 6.99 26.02
CA ARG A 214 -3.61 7.92 24.99
C ARG A 214 -4.86 7.38 24.32
N THR A 215 -5.82 8.27 24.05
CA THR A 215 -7.07 7.95 23.33
C THR A 215 -6.90 7.77 21.82
N SER A 216 -5.77 8.22 21.24
CA SER A 216 -5.40 8.02 19.84
C SER A 216 -3.89 7.77 19.71
N VAL A 217 -3.49 6.96 18.72
CA VAL A 217 -2.08 6.76 18.35
C VAL A 217 -1.73 7.75 17.24
N THR A 218 -1.51 9.00 17.61
CA THR A 218 -0.99 10.03 16.69
C THR A 218 0.50 10.22 16.96
N PRO A 219 1.37 9.34 16.40
CA PRO A 219 2.79 9.30 16.77
C PRO A 219 3.52 10.61 16.45
N PHE A 220 3.00 11.41 15.53
CA PHE A 220 3.61 12.67 15.11
C PHE A 220 3.01 13.90 15.78
N THR A 221 2.23 13.73 16.85
CA THR A 221 1.74 14.89 17.64
C THR A 221 2.92 15.76 18.06
N SER A 222 2.87 17.05 17.70
CA SER A 222 3.93 18.04 17.96
C SER A 222 5.26 17.78 17.23
N VAL A 223 5.25 16.95 16.17
CA VAL A 223 6.42 16.68 15.33
C VAL A 223 6.34 17.50 14.05
N CYS A 224 7.43 18.19 13.69
CA CYS A 224 7.59 18.84 12.40
C CYS A 224 8.27 17.89 11.41
N ILE A 225 7.63 17.64 10.28
CA ILE A 225 8.12 16.78 9.20
C ILE A 225 8.18 17.62 7.91
N ASN A 226 9.38 17.81 7.41
CA ASN A 226 9.65 18.51 6.16
C ASN A 226 9.71 17.44 5.07
N VAL A 227 8.80 17.48 4.10
CA VAL A 227 8.70 16.49 3.01
C VAL A 227 9.31 17.10 1.76
N ALA A 228 10.21 16.36 1.13
CA ALA A 228 10.99 16.83 -0.01
C ALA A 228 11.16 15.71 -1.04
N SER A 229 10.69 15.93 -2.26
CA SER A 229 10.82 15.00 -3.38
C SER A 229 10.56 15.76 -4.69
N LEU A 230 11.16 15.29 -5.79
CA LEU A 230 10.82 15.76 -7.13
C LEU A 230 9.51 15.15 -7.64
N CYS A 231 9.04 14.05 -7.04
CA CYS A 231 7.78 13.39 -7.34
C CYS A 231 6.62 14.04 -6.56
N LYS A 232 5.63 14.54 -7.30
CA LYS A 232 4.44 15.16 -6.68
C LYS A 232 3.64 14.14 -5.87
N ASP A 233 3.50 12.92 -6.35
CA ASP A 233 2.68 11.89 -5.69
C ASP A 233 3.30 11.44 -4.37
N PHE A 234 4.64 11.36 -4.30
CA PHE A 234 5.38 11.17 -3.05
C PHE A 234 5.04 12.27 -2.04
N ASN A 235 5.19 13.53 -2.47
CA ASN A 235 4.95 14.69 -1.60
C ASN A 235 3.51 14.70 -1.07
N ASP A 236 2.52 14.48 -1.95
CA ASP A 236 1.10 14.50 -1.59
C ASP A 236 0.73 13.35 -0.64
N PHE A 237 1.17 12.13 -0.95
CA PHE A 237 0.89 10.94 -0.15
C PHE A 237 1.52 11.04 1.24
N TRP A 238 2.84 11.24 1.32
CA TRP A 238 3.54 11.25 2.60
C TRP A 238 3.18 12.47 3.46
N SER A 239 2.89 13.63 2.83
CA SER A 239 2.32 14.76 3.56
C SER A 239 0.98 14.42 4.19
N ARG A 240 0.10 13.72 3.47
CA ARG A 240 -1.21 13.31 4.00
C ARG A 240 -1.05 12.33 5.15
N VAL A 241 -0.23 11.29 4.98
CA VAL A 241 0.04 10.29 6.02
C VAL A 241 0.57 10.95 7.29
N CYS A 242 1.57 11.83 7.16
CA CYS A 242 2.15 12.54 8.30
C CYS A 242 1.13 13.45 9.00
N LYS A 243 0.28 14.17 8.24
CA LYS A 243 -0.79 15.01 8.80
C LYS A 243 -1.85 14.18 9.52
N LEU A 244 -2.27 13.04 8.96
CA LEU A 244 -3.24 12.13 9.59
C LEU A 244 -2.72 11.63 10.94
N ALA A 245 -1.43 11.33 11.01
CA ALA A 245 -0.74 10.89 12.23
C ALA A 245 -0.44 12.03 13.24
N GLY A 246 -0.92 13.25 12.99
CA GLY A 246 -0.82 14.40 13.90
C GLY A 246 0.38 15.32 13.68
N GLY A 247 1.16 15.10 12.61
CA GLY A 247 2.36 15.86 12.29
C GLY A 247 2.07 17.23 11.67
N THR A 248 2.95 18.19 11.95
CA THR A 248 3.04 19.45 11.21
C THR A 248 3.91 19.23 9.99
N VAL A 249 3.34 19.36 8.79
CA VAL A 249 4.06 19.09 7.53
C VAL A 249 4.40 20.38 6.80
N ARG A 250 5.64 20.47 6.32
CA ARG A 250 6.13 21.53 5.42
C ARG A 250 6.71 20.90 4.16
N LEU A 251 6.52 21.53 3.01
CA LEU A 251 7.11 21.07 1.75
C LEU A 251 8.41 21.84 1.49
N ILE A 252 9.46 21.11 1.13
CA ILE A 252 10.74 21.67 0.68
C ILE A 252 10.85 21.41 -0.82
N LYS A 253 10.88 22.47 -1.63
CA LYS A 253 10.99 22.39 -3.09
C LYS A 253 12.37 22.82 -3.56
N THR A 254 12.99 23.73 -2.83
CA THR A 254 14.21 24.42 -3.20
C THR A 254 15.12 24.59 -2.00
N GLU A 255 16.39 24.90 -2.26
CA GLU A 255 17.37 25.16 -1.21
C GLU A 255 17.03 26.37 -0.33
N SER A 256 16.27 27.35 -0.87
CA SER A 256 15.81 28.53 -0.13
C SER A 256 14.71 28.21 0.88
N ASP A 257 14.03 27.08 0.74
CA ASP A 257 13.04 26.64 1.73
C ASP A 257 13.73 26.14 3.01
N ILE A 258 15.04 25.81 2.95
CA ILE A 258 15.83 25.42 4.12
C ILE A 258 16.39 26.66 4.82
N THR A 259 15.73 27.04 5.91
CA THR A 259 16.08 28.16 6.78
C THR A 259 16.60 27.70 8.13
N ASP A 260 17.42 28.52 8.80
CA ASP A 260 18.08 28.17 10.08
C ASP A 260 17.12 27.90 11.25
N ASN A 261 15.85 28.30 11.12
CA ASN A 261 14.80 28.06 12.11
C ASN A 261 13.99 26.77 11.86
N LEU A 262 14.33 25.99 10.82
CA LEU A 262 13.71 24.70 10.60
C LEU A 262 14.20 23.68 11.63
N THR A 263 13.25 22.90 12.14
CA THR A 263 13.52 21.85 13.12
C THR A 263 12.72 20.61 12.76
N GLY A 264 13.16 19.45 13.25
CA GLY A 264 12.46 18.19 13.10
C GLY A 264 13.10 17.28 12.06
N TYR A 265 12.27 16.65 11.25
CA TYR A 265 12.71 15.59 10.33
C TYR A 265 12.63 16.06 8.88
N LEU A 266 13.55 15.60 8.03
CA LEU A 266 13.47 15.73 6.58
C LEU A 266 13.15 14.34 6.00
N LEU A 267 11.91 14.15 5.56
CA LEU A 267 11.49 12.96 4.82
C LEU A 267 11.72 13.19 3.33
N THR A 268 12.54 12.34 2.72
CA THR A 268 12.94 12.50 1.33
C THR A 268 13.15 11.17 0.63
N ASP A 269 13.09 11.20 -0.70
CA ASP A 269 13.46 10.10 -1.58
C ASP A 269 14.89 10.25 -2.14
N GLN A 270 15.32 9.26 -2.94
CA GLN A 270 16.68 9.24 -3.50
C GLN A 270 16.83 10.30 -4.58
N ALA A 271 15.76 10.56 -5.34
CA ALA A 271 15.73 11.51 -6.43
C ALA A 271 15.98 12.96 -5.98
N PHE A 272 15.74 13.26 -4.70
CA PHE A 272 15.95 14.61 -4.18
C PHE A 272 17.45 14.99 -4.08
N PRO A 273 17.85 16.22 -4.48
CA PRO A 273 19.25 16.64 -4.58
C PRO A 273 20.05 16.49 -3.28
N GLU A 274 21.26 15.96 -3.39
CA GLU A 274 22.14 15.66 -2.24
C GLU A 274 22.63 16.93 -1.55
N GLU A 275 22.83 18.02 -2.30
CA GLU A 275 23.24 19.31 -1.75
C GLU A 275 22.22 19.85 -0.73
N ILE A 276 20.94 19.63 -1.03
CA ILE A 276 19.84 20.06 -0.16
C ILE A 276 19.78 19.16 1.09
N LYS A 277 20.03 17.85 0.95
CA LYS A 277 20.12 16.92 2.09
C LYS A 277 21.29 17.30 3.03
N ILE A 278 22.45 17.62 2.48
CA ILE A 278 23.63 18.07 3.24
C ILE A 278 23.33 19.37 3.99
N LYS A 279 22.68 20.34 3.32
CA LYS A 279 22.29 21.61 3.98
C LYS A 279 21.27 21.38 5.09
N ALA A 280 20.28 20.52 4.88
CA ALA A 280 19.31 20.14 5.89
C ALA A 280 19.99 19.55 7.13
N ALA A 281 20.93 18.62 6.94
CA ALA A 281 21.69 18.03 8.03
C ALA A 281 22.52 19.08 8.81
N ARG A 282 23.16 20.02 8.09
CA ARG A 282 23.93 21.13 8.71
C ARG A 282 23.07 22.11 9.50
N THR A 283 21.80 22.28 9.11
CA THR A 283 20.81 23.12 9.82
C THR A 283 20.10 22.37 10.96
N GLY A 284 20.48 21.10 11.21
CA GLY A 284 19.97 20.32 12.34
C GLY A 284 18.70 19.51 12.03
N LEU A 285 18.28 19.42 10.77
CA LEU A 285 17.21 18.50 10.36
C LEU A 285 17.73 17.07 10.33
N LEU A 286 16.94 16.15 10.88
CA LEU A 286 17.23 14.72 10.85
C LEU A 286 16.66 14.12 9.56
N VAL A 287 17.54 13.75 8.63
CA VAL A 287 17.14 13.09 7.38
C VAL A 287 16.64 11.68 7.67
N VAL A 288 15.45 11.34 7.18
CA VAL A 288 14.76 10.06 7.41
C VAL A 288 14.15 9.52 6.13
N SER A 289 13.95 8.21 6.08
CA SER A 289 13.31 7.51 4.97
C SER A 289 11.82 7.29 5.20
N THR A 290 11.13 6.81 4.16
CA THR A 290 9.73 6.36 4.24
C THR A 290 9.55 5.21 5.23
N VAL A 291 10.55 4.34 5.37
CA VAL A 291 10.58 3.25 6.37
C VAL A 291 10.50 3.80 7.79
N TRP A 292 11.12 4.95 8.08
CA TRP A 292 10.99 5.59 9.39
C TRP A 292 9.54 5.98 9.68
N VAL A 293 8.83 6.54 8.70
CA VAL A 293 7.41 6.90 8.86
C VAL A 293 6.59 5.66 9.21
N VAL A 294 6.75 4.59 8.41
CA VAL A 294 6.02 3.33 8.60
C VAL A 294 6.33 2.70 9.97
N GLN A 295 7.59 2.67 10.40
CA GLN A 295 7.95 2.13 11.71
C GLN A 295 7.39 2.97 12.87
N CYS A 296 7.36 4.30 12.74
CA CYS A 296 6.74 5.17 13.74
C CYS A 296 5.22 4.89 13.87
N LEU A 297 4.55 4.63 12.75
CA LEU A 297 3.14 4.26 12.73
C LEU A 297 2.91 2.88 13.36
N ILE A 298 3.71 1.88 13.01
CA ILE A 298 3.63 0.52 13.56
C ILE A 298 3.86 0.51 15.08
N LEU A 299 4.87 1.24 15.56
CA LEU A 299 5.20 1.31 16.98
C LEU A 299 4.32 2.28 17.77
N GLY A 300 3.62 3.19 17.08
CA GLY A 300 2.81 4.22 17.68
C GLY A 300 3.59 5.32 18.42
N ARG A 301 4.89 5.48 18.11
CA ARG A 301 5.78 6.49 18.69
C ARG A 301 6.84 6.91 17.68
N VAL A 302 7.42 8.09 17.88
CA VAL A 302 8.55 8.57 17.07
C VAL A 302 9.78 7.69 17.32
N CYS A 303 10.35 7.14 16.25
CA CYS A 303 11.60 6.40 16.28
C CYS A 303 12.78 7.36 16.24
N HIS A 304 13.84 7.06 16.98
CA HIS A 304 15.08 7.84 16.83
C HIS A 304 15.78 7.41 15.53
N PRO A 305 16.14 8.32 14.60
CA PRO A 305 16.70 7.96 13.29
C PRO A 305 17.95 7.07 13.39
N ASN A 306 18.84 7.36 14.33
CA ASN A 306 20.07 6.58 14.52
C ASN A 306 19.87 5.22 15.20
N SER A 307 18.63 4.82 15.53
CA SER A 307 18.38 3.50 16.14
C SER A 307 18.61 2.35 15.16
N ASN A 308 18.55 2.60 13.85
CA ASN A 308 18.80 1.61 12.82
C ASN A 308 19.01 2.31 11.46
N GLU A 309 19.96 1.82 10.66
CA GLU A 309 20.26 2.37 9.33
C GLU A 309 19.05 2.44 8.40
N LYS A 310 18.11 1.49 8.51
CA LYS A 310 16.90 1.44 7.68
C LYS A 310 15.99 2.65 7.85
N LEU A 311 16.12 3.38 8.96
CA LEU A 311 15.32 4.58 9.24
C LEU A 311 15.86 5.82 8.51
N THR A 312 17.11 5.77 8.04
CA THR A 312 17.78 6.87 7.33
C THR A 312 18.17 6.48 5.92
N GLN A 313 18.29 5.18 5.64
CA GLN A 313 18.55 4.63 4.32
C GLN A 313 17.34 4.82 3.42
N ILE A 314 17.56 5.45 2.28
CA ILE A 314 16.55 5.70 1.27
C ILE A 314 16.61 4.52 0.27
N TYR A 315 15.54 3.72 0.25
CA TYR A 315 15.46 2.44 -0.47
C TYR A 315 15.03 2.61 -1.93
N GLN A 316 15.41 1.65 -2.78
CA GLN A 316 15.02 1.55 -4.20
C GLN A 316 13.75 0.69 -4.37
N GLU A 317 13.06 0.81 -5.52
CA GLU A 317 11.97 -0.11 -5.90
C GLU A 317 12.43 -1.59 -5.93
N GLU A 318 13.72 -1.84 -6.20
CA GLU A 318 14.33 -3.18 -6.20
C GLU A 318 14.57 -3.74 -4.79
N ASP A 319 14.46 -2.93 -3.73
CA ASP A 319 14.74 -3.32 -2.34
C ASP A 319 13.51 -3.89 -1.60
N TYR A 320 12.32 -3.92 -2.22
CA TYR A 320 11.03 -4.30 -1.60
C TYR A 320 10.51 -5.69 -1.97
#